data_AF-A0A9D2AGJ4-F1
#
_entry.id   AF-A0A9D2AGJ4-F1
#
_cell.length_a   1.000
_cell.length_b   1.000
_cell.length_c   1.000
_cell.angle_alpha   90.00
_cell.angle_beta   90.00
_cell.angle_gamma   90.00
#
_symmetry.space_group_name_H-M   'P 1'
#
loop_
_entity.id
_entity.type
_entity.pdbx_description
1 polymer ?
#
loop_
_entity_poly.entity_id
_entity_poly.type
_entity_poly.pdbx_seq_one_letter_code
_entity_poly.pdbx_strand_id
1 'polypeptide(L)'
;MDSTNKKPEEMPMLSEAEMKAIGEISIGPAKHEIFLNKHYKKLIWGTIGLAVAGASLIAWFSYRNSVREAAAAELIDAMNAEQVLSDDISALQFKGEELRSIAENSRYGSTPSAATARLLEALRLVAAGQESAGFAVLEGMAADSSNPVLAARAAAELASRYMLRKDDAKAAEYWKRVLDLAPSPYSALACMSLGDIERAAGNPDAADAYYNRAVNDYVSSGLVQAPSLDISVAFRKLILGTTMPMLVSPPAEPAPSAPSPSVPAPSSPSESVQPAGGGVLDTTLGGGSDTTLDTTL
;
A
#
# COMPACT_ATOMS: atom_id res chain seq x y z
N MET A 1 77.12 -90.71 -13.27
CA MET A 1 77.32 -89.28 -13.58
C MET A 1 76.08 -88.55 -13.11
N ASP A 2 76.25 -87.66 -12.15
CA ASP A 2 75.22 -86.73 -11.68
C ASP A 2 74.76 -85.79 -12.80
N SER A 3 73.47 -85.44 -12.78
CA SER A 3 72.99 -84.05 -12.81
C SER A 3 71.47 -84.02 -12.71
N THR A 4 70.95 -83.63 -11.54
CA THR A 4 69.53 -83.35 -11.31
C THR A 4 69.16 -81.89 -11.60
N ASN A 5 67.88 -81.66 -11.93
CA ASN A 5 67.13 -80.40 -11.85
C ASN A 5 67.41 -79.32 -12.95
N LYS A 6 66.46 -78.46 -13.35
CA LYS A 6 65.20 -78.05 -12.67
C LYS A 6 64.17 -77.41 -13.65
N LYS A 7 62.88 -77.80 -13.60
CA LYS A 7 61.63 -77.02 -13.84
C LYS A 7 60.47 -77.91 -14.37
N PRO A 8 59.19 -77.48 -14.26
CA PRO A 8 58.62 -76.42 -13.41
C PRO A 8 57.72 -77.01 -12.30
N GLU A 9 57.18 -76.15 -11.44
CA GLU A 9 56.18 -76.53 -10.44
C GLU A 9 54.85 -76.88 -11.12
N GLU A 10 54.35 -78.10 -10.92
CA GLU A 10 52.94 -78.40 -11.17
C GLU A 10 52.11 -77.69 -10.10
N MET A 11 51.32 -76.70 -10.53
CA MET A 11 50.27 -76.16 -9.66
C MET A 11 49.30 -77.29 -9.32
N PRO A 12 48.86 -77.42 -8.05
CA PRO A 12 47.87 -78.44 -7.70
C PRO A 12 46.59 -78.18 -8.51
N MET A 13 46.26 -79.12 -9.39
CA MET A 13 44.95 -79.16 -10.04
C MET A 13 43.89 -79.24 -8.93
N LEU A 14 43.09 -78.18 -8.78
CA LEU A 14 41.96 -78.15 -7.85
C LEU A 14 41.11 -79.40 -8.06
N SER A 15 40.78 -80.08 -6.96
CA SER A 15 40.01 -81.31 -7.01
C SER A 15 38.63 -81.07 -7.64
N GLU A 16 38.01 -82.12 -8.18
CA GLU A 16 36.68 -82.04 -8.76
C GLU A 16 35.63 -81.50 -7.76
N ALA A 17 35.85 -81.72 -6.46
CA ALA A 17 35.06 -81.15 -5.38
C ALA A 17 35.26 -79.62 -5.22
N GLU A 18 36.49 -79.12 -5.36
CA GLU A 18 36.79 -77.68 -5.31
C GLU A 18 36.29 -76.95 -6.57
N MET A 19 36.45 -77.56 -7.76
CA MET A 19 35.86 -77.03 -8.99
C MET A 19 34.32 -76.97 -8.91
N LYS A 20 33.68 -77.98 -8.31
CA LYS A 20 32.23 -77.97 -8.07
C LYS A 20 31.82 -76.92 -7.04
N ALA A 21 32.59 -76.73 -5.97
CA ALA A 21 32.33 -75.71 -4.95
C ALA A 21 32.44 -74.27 -5.49
N ILE A 22 33.33 -74.01 -6.47
CA ILE A 22 33.44 -72.70 -7.12
C ILE A 22 32.25 -72.42 -8.06
N GLY A 23 31.63 -73.47 -8.63
CA GLY A 23 30.43 -73.36 -9.46
C GLY A 23 29.14 -73.04 -8.70
N GLU A 24 29.09 -73.27 -7.38
CA GLU A 24 27.92 -73.09 -6.52
C GLU A 24 28.05 -71.89 -5.56
N ILE A 25 28.55 -70.74 -6.05
CA ILE A 25 28.30 -69.46 -5.36
C ILE A 25 26.82 -69.11 -5.53
N SER A 26 25.99 -69.67 -4.66
CA SER A 26 24.60 -69.27 -4.48
C SER A 26 24.54 -67.84 -3.93
N ILE A 27 24.67 -66.86 -4.83
CA ILE A 27 24.34 -65.46 -4.57
C ILE A 27 22.82 -65.41 -4.34
N GLY A 28 22.42 -65.63 -3.09
CA GLY A 28 21.03 -65.47 -2.66
C GLY A 28 20.56 -64.04 -2.95
N PRO A 29 19.25 -63.83 -3.18
CA PRO A 29 18.72 -62.55 -3.65
C PRO A 29 19.20 -61.41 -2.77
N ALA A 30 19.69 -60.35 -3.40
CA ALA A 30 20.36 -59.28 -2.70
C ALA A 30 19.39 -58.61 -1.72
N LYS A 31 19.92 -58.03 -0.62
CA LYS A 31 19.07 -57.44 0.45
C LYS A 31 18.04 -56.42 -0.06
N HIS A 32 18.34 -55.74 -1.16
CA HIS A 32 17.43 -54.82 -1.83
C HIS A 32 16.30 -55.52 -2.61
N GLU A 33 16.54 -56.69 -3.21
CA GLU A 33 15.53 -57.51 -3.90
C GLU A 33 14.55 -58.13 -2.90
N ILE A 34 15.04 -58.60 -1.75
CA ILE A 34 14.21 -59.09 -0.64
C ILE A 34 13.34 -57.95 -0.08
N PHE A 35 13.91 -56.75 0.10
CA PHE A 35 13.16 -55.56 0.52
C PHE A 35 12.10 -55.17 -0.52
N LEU A 36 12.47 -55.10 -1.80
CA LEU A 36 11.56 -54.80 -2.90
C LEU A 36 10.44 -55.83 -2.92
N ASN A 37 10.67 -57.14 -3.03
CA ASN A 37 9.59 -58.14 -3.07
C ASN A 37 8.64 -58.07 -1.85
N LYS A 38 9.17 -57.80 -0.64
CA LYS A 38 8.33 -57.67 0.56
C LYS A 38 7.51 -56.37 0.60
N HIS A 39 7.99 -55.29 -0.03
CA HIS A 39 7.36 -53.97 0.04
C HIS A 39 6.83 -53.43 -1.30
N TYR A 40 7.01 -54.14 -2.42
CA TYR A 40 6.73 -53.68 -3.79
C TYR A 40 5.28 -53.22 -3.97
N LYS A 41 4.32 -54.02 -3.49
CA LYS A 41 2.90 -53.66 -3.49
C LYS A 41 2.65 -52.36 -2.70
N LYS A 42 3.30 -52.18 -1.54
CA LYS A 42 3.18 -50.95 -0.74
C LYS A 42 3.87 -49.76 -1.41
N LEU A 43 4.98 -49.99 -2.12
CA LEU A 43 5.70 -48.97 -2.88
C LEU A 43 4.87 -48.47 -4.07
N ILE A 44 4.25 -49.37 -4.85
CA ILE A 44 3.33 -49.02 -5.94
C ILE A 44 2.13 -48.22 -5.41
N TRP A 45 1.46 -48.68 -4.35
CA TRP A 45 0.34 -47.93 -3.77
C TRP A 45 0.79 -46.58 -3.19
N GLY A 46 2.02 -46.50 -2.67
CA GLY A 46 2.65 -45.26 -2.23
C GLY A 46 2.91 -44.27 -3.37
N THR A 47 3.46 -44.73 -4.50
CA THR A 47 3.73 -43.86 -5.66
C THR A 47 2.44 -43.43 -6.37
N ILE A 48 1.45 -44.33 -6.51
CA ILE A 48 0.11 -43.98 -7.03
C ILE A 48 -0.56 -42.98 -6.10
N GLY A 49 -0.55 -43.22 -4.78
CA GLY A 49 -1.12 -42.31 -3.79
C GLY A 49 -0.48 -40.92 -3.83
N LEU A 50 0.85 -40.86 -3.95
CA LEU A 50 1.60 -39.60 -4.10
C LEU A 50 1.25 -38.88 -5.41
N ALA A 51 1.12 -39.60 -6.53
CA ALA A 51 0.76 -39.02 -7.81
C ALA A 51 -0.67 -38.44 -7.81
N VAL A 52 -1.64 -39.17 -7.23
CA VAL A 52 -3.03 -38.70 -7.08
C VAL A 52 -3.11 -37.50 -6.13
N ALA A 53 -2.38 -37.53 -5.00
CA ALA A 53 -2.31 -36.40 -4.08
C ALA A 53 -1.69 -35.16 -4.74
N GLY A 54 -0.60 -35.32 -5.49
CA GLY A 54 0.04 -34.24 -6.24
C GLY A 54 -0.87 -33.64 -7.31
N ALA A 55 -1.52 -34.47 -8.13
CA ALA A 55 -2.48 -34.00 -9.14
C ALA A 55 -3.68 -33.26 -8.51
N SER A 56 -4.19 -33.77 -7.38
CA SER A 56 -5.29 -33.13 -6.63
C SER A 56 -4.89 -31.76 -6.07
N LEU A 57 -3.66 -31.65 -5.55
CA LEU A 57 -3.11 -30.40 -5.03
C LEU A 57 -2.93 -29.36 -6.15
N ILE A 58 -2.41 -29.77 -7.31
CA ILE A 58 -2.25 -28.91 -8.50
C ILE A 58 -3.61 -28.42 -9.00
N ALA A 59 -4.61 -29.31 -9.12
CA ALA A 59 -5.96 -28.95 -9.52
C ALA A 59 -6.62 -27.96 -8.55
N TRP A 60 -6.43 -28.15 -7.23
CA TRP A 60 -6.93 -27.23 -6.21
C TRP A 60 -6.26 -25.84 -6.28
N PHE A 61 -4.94 -25.78 -6.44
CA PHE A 61 -4.22 -24.51 -6.60
C PHE A 61 -4.63 -23.79 -7.89
N SER A 62 -4.72 -24.50 -9.02
CA SER A 62 -5.17 -23.94 -10.31
C SER A 62 -6.60 -23.40 -10.22
N TYR A 63 -7.51 -24.14 -9.58
CA TYR A 63 -8.88 -23.68 -9.32
C TYR A 63 -8.90 -22.42 -8.45
N ARG A 64 -8.16 -22.38 -7.33
CA ARG A 64 -8.10 -21.18 -6.48
C ARG A 64 -7.47 -19.98 -7.19
N ASN A 65 -6.53 -20.20 -8.11
CA ASN A 65 -5.92 -19.12 -8.88
C ASN A 65 -6.91 -18.55 -9.91
N SER A 66 -7.58 -19.39 -10.70
CA SER A 66 -8.58 -18.93 -11.68
C SER A 66 -9.77 -18.24 -11.02
N VAL A 67 -10.18 -18.67 -9.82
CA VAL A 67 -11.21 -18.00 -9.02
C VAL A 67 -10.76 -16.61 -8.53
N ARG A 68 -9.48 -16.43 -8.18
CA ARG A 68 -8.92 -15.13 -7.80
C ARG A 68 -8.80 -14.18 -8.99
N GLU A 69 -8.38 -14.69 -10.14
CA GLU A 69 -8.29 -13.93 -11.39
C GLU A 69 -9.67 -13.42 -11.84
N ALA A 70 -10.69 -14.30 -11.83
CA ALA A 70 -12.07 -13.92 -12.12
C ALA A 70 -12.59 -12.84 -11.14
N ALA A 71 -12.41 -13.04 -9.83
CA ALA A 71 -12.84 -12.09 -8.82
C ALA A 71 -12.09 -10.74 -8.90
N ALA A 72 -10.84 -10.73 -9.36
CA ALA A 72 -10.06 -9.52 -9.58
C ALA A 72 -10.52 -8.77 -10.85
N ALA A 73 -10.84 -9.49 -11.93
CA ALA A 73 -11.38 -8.89 -13.15
C ALA A 73 -12.75 -8.22 -12.89
N GLU A 74 -13.67 -8.91 -12.22
CA GLU A 74 -14.97 -8.33 -11.81
C GLU A 74 -14.80 -7.13 -10.85
N LEU A 75 -13.83 -7.17 -9.93
CA LEU A 75 -13.55 -6.04 -9.05
C LEU A 75 -13.08 -4.80 -9.81
N ILE A 76 -12.22 -4.96 -10.82
CA ILE A 76 -11.72 -3.84 -11.64
C ILE A 76 -12.86 -3.20 -12.45
N ASP A 77 -13.77 -4.01 -13.00
CA ASP A 77 -14.97 -3.50 -13.69
C ASP A 77 -15.93 -2.80 -12.71
N ALA A 78 -16.19 -3.38 -11.52
CA ALA A 78 -17.02 -2.78 -10.48
C ALA A 78 -16.43 -1.48 -9.90
N MET A 79 -15.11 -1.33 -9.93
CA MET A 79 -14.40 -0.07 -9.61
C MET A 79 -14.56 1.00 -10.70
N ASN A 80 -15.19 0.69 -11.83
CA ASN A 80 -15.41 1.61 -12.95
C ASN A 80 -14.08 2.15 -13.51
N ALA A 81 -13.15 1.23 -13.78
CA ALA A 81 -11.75 1.53 -14.10
C ALA A 81 -11.54 2.43 -15.34
N GLU A 82 -12.52 2.52 -16.23
CA GLU A 82 -12.48 3.42 -17.40
C GLU A 82 -12.54 4.90 -16.99
N GLN A 83 -13.15 5.23 -15.84
CA GLN A 83 -13.15 6.58 -15.24
C GLN A 83 -12.00 6.79 -14.23
N VAL A 84 -11.37 5.72 -13.75
CA VAL A 84 -10.20 5.76 -12.82
C VAL A 84 -8.94 6.37 -13.46
N LEU A 85 -8.94 6.58 -14.78
CA LEU A 85 -7.89 7.33 -15.49
C LEU A 85 -8.09 8.86 -15.43
N SER A 86 -9.12 9.37 -14.76
CA SER A 86 -9.29 10.79 -14.44
C SER A 86 -8.90 11.08 -12.99
N ASP A 87 -8.34 12.26 -12.73
CA ASP A 87 -7.77 12.61 -11.41
C ASP A 87 -8.81 12.67 -10.26
N ASP A 88 -10.10 12.76 -10.58
CA ASP A 88 -11.22 12.85 -9.61
C ASP A 88 -11.90 11.49 -9.34
N ILE A 89 -11.15 10.55 -8.74
CA ILE A 89 -11.70 9.27 -8.26
C ILE A 89 -12.59 9.52 -7.03
N SER A 90 -13.91 9.55 -7.24
CA SER A 90 -14.89 9.59 -6.14
C SER A 90 -15.43 8.19 -5.84
N ALA A 91 -15.49 7.82 -4.55
CA ALA A 91 -16.06 6.55 -4.13
C ALA A 91 -17.52 6.35 -4.61
N LEU A 92 -18.25 7.43 -4.92
CA LEU A 92 -19.60 7.40 -5.49
C LEU A 92 -19.67 6.83 -6.91
N GLN A 93 -18.57 6.88 -7.68
CA GLN A 93 -18.49 6.36 -9.06
C GLN A 93 -18.37 4.84 -9.12
N PHE A 94 -18.10 4.17 -7.99
CA PHE A 94 -18.03 2.71 -7.93
C PHE A 94 -19.42 2.08 -8.08
N LYS A 95 -19.51 1.01 -8.86
CA LYS A 95 -20.74 0.27 -9.11
C LYS A 95 -21.12 -0.58 -7.89
N GLY A 96 -21.80 0.04 -6.93
CA GLY A 96 -22.05 -0.54 -5.60
C GLY A 96 -22.78 -1.89 -5.60
N GLU A 97 -23.66 -2.15 -6.57
CA GLU A 97 -24.38 -3.41 -6.69
C GLU A 97 -23.47 -4.56 -7.16
N GLU A 98 -22.57 -4.28 -8.11
CA GLU A 98 -21.53 -5.23 -8.53
C GLU A 98 -20.54 -5.51 -7.39
N LEU A 99 -20.05 -4.48 -6.68
CA LEU A 99 -19.17 -4.65 -5.52
C LEU A 99 -19.80 -5.55 -4.44
N ARG A 100 -21.08 -5.35 -4.12
CA ARG A 100 -21.81 -6.22 -3.18
C ARG A 100 -21.91 -7.64 -3.71
N SER A 101 -22.23 -7.82 -5.00
CA SER A 101 -22.32 -9.15 -5.60
C SER A 101 -21.01 -9.93 -5.49
N ILE A 102 -19.85 -9.27 -5.71
CA ILE A 102 -18.52 -9.89 -5.56
C ILE A 102 -18.22 -10.24 -4.10
N ALA A 103 -18.61 -9.37 -3.16
CA ALA A 103 -18.41 -9.57 -1.73
C ALA A 103 -19.27 -10.71 -1.14
N GLU A 104 -20.50 -10.90 -1.64
CA GLU A 104 -21.46 -11.90 -1.16
C GLU A 104 -21.36 -13.24 -1.91
N ASN A 105 -20.71 -13.28 -3.08
CA ASN A 105 -20.58 -14.50 -3.89
C ASN A 105 -19.78 -15.58 -3.15
N SER A 106 -20.41 -16.73 -2.89
CA SER A 106 -19.80 -17.89 -2.21
C SER A 106 -18.58 -18.46 -2.92
N ARG A 107 -18.45 -18.25 -4.25
CA ARG A 107 -17.25 -18.58 -5.03
C ARG A 107 -16.08 -17.66 -4.68
N TYR A 108 -16.35 -16.37 -4.42
CA TYR A 108 -15.33 -15.33 -4.24
C TYR A 108 -15.04 -14.97 -2.79
N GLY A 109 -15.89 -15.33 -1.82
CA GLY A 109 -15.75 -14.91 -0.41
C GLY A 109 -14.41 -15.24 0.27
N SER A 110 -13.61 -16.17 -0.25
CA SER A 110 -12.23 -16.46 0.24
C SER A 110 -11.11 -15.75 -0.53
N THR A 111 -11.45 -14.83 -1.44
CA THR A 111 -10.50 -14.06 -2.26
C THR A 111 -10.20 -12.68 -1.65
N PRO A 112 -9.00 -12.13 -1.85
CA PRO A 112 -8.71 -10.74 -1.49
C PRO A 112 -9.61 -9.73 -2.21
N SER A 113 -10.06 -10.07 -3.42
CA SER A 113 -10.94 -9.22 -4.24
C SER A 113 -12.31 -9.03 -3.59
N ALA A 114 -12.96 -10.09 -3.10
CA ALA A 114 -14.24 -9.98 -2.38
C ALA A 114 -14.13 -9.15 -1.08
N ALA A 115 -13.04 -9.33 -0.34
CA ALA A 115 -12.77 -8.54 0.86
C ALA A 115 -12.51 -7.06 0.53
N THR A 116 -11.85 -6.78 -0.61
CA THR A 116 -11.65 -5.41 -1.11
C THR A 116 -12.95 -4.81 -1.64
N ALA A 117 -13.79 -5.58 -2.33
CA ALA A 117 -15.10 -5.15 -2.83
C ALA A 117 -16.00 -4.69 -1.68
N ARG A 118 -16.04 -5.47 -0.58
CA ARG A 118 -16.74 -5.12 0.66
C ARG A 118 -16.25 -3.81 1.27
N LEU A 119 -14.94 -3.55 1.26
CA LEU A 119 -14.38 -2.27 1.73
C LEU A 119 -14.84 -1.11 0.84
N LEU A 120 -14.70 -1.25 -0.48
CA LEU A 120 -15.07 -0.19 -1.43
C LEU A 120 -16.58 0.10 -1.40
N GLU A 121 -17.42 -0.93 -1.21
CA GLU A 121 -18.85 -0.76 -0.99
C GLU A 121 -19.12 0.04 0.29
N ALA A 122 -18.44 -0.28 1.39
CA ALA A 122 -18.57 0.46 2.65
C ALA A 122 -18.16 1.94 2.50
N LEU A 123 -17.06 2.22 1.79
CA LEU A 123 -16.61 3.58 1.50
C LEU A 123 -17.61 4.34 0.60
N ARG A 124 -18.18 3.68 -0.41
CA ARG A 124 -19.26 4.22 -1.24
C ARG A 124 -20.52 4.50 -0.41
N LEU A 125 -20.90 3.62 0.50
CA LEU A 125 -22.05 3.82 1.41
C LEU A 125 -21.86 5.08 2.26
N VAL A 126 -20.67 5.28 2.86
CA VAL A 126 -20.40 6.52 3.60
C VAL A 126 -20.42 7.74 2.68
N ALA A 127 -19.80 7.67 1.50
CA ALA A 127 -19.81 8.77 0.53
C ALA A 127 -21.23 9.13 0.04
N ALA A 128 -22.14 8.14 -0.01
CA ALA A 128 -23.56 8.31 -0.34
C ALA A 128 -24.42 8.78 0.86
N GLY A 129 -23.81 9.19 1.97
CA GLY A 129 -24.51 9.62 3.19
C GLY A 129 -25.13 8.48 4.02
N GLN A 130 -24.97 7.22 3.61
CA GLN A 130 -25.41 6.03 4.35
C GLN A 130 -24.35 5.63 5.39
N GLU A 131 -23.93 6.60 6.20
CA GLU A 131 -22.74 6.52 7.03
C GLU A 131 -22.84 5.43 8.11
N SER A 132 -24.00 5.23 8.71
CA SER A 132 -24.23 4.15 9.69
C SER A 132 -24.03 2.75 9.10
N ALA A 133 -24.50 2.52 7.87
CA ALA A 133 -24.33 1.24 7.18
C ALA A 133 -22.87 1.01 6.78
N GLY A 134 -22.21 2.04 6.24
CA GLY A 134 -20.78 1.97 5.90
C GLY A 134 -19.89 1.75 7.13
N PHE A 135 -20.16 2.44 8.25
CA PHE A 135 -19.42 2.27 9.50
C PHE A 135 -19.58 0.84 10.04
N ALA A 136 -20.81 0.31 10.12
CA ALA A 136 -21.02 -1.06 10.62
C ALA A 136 -20.23 -2.13 9.83
N VAL A 137 -20.04 -1.93 8.52
CA VAL A 137 -19.18 -2.81 7.70
C VAL A 137 -17.70 -2.59 8.02
N LEU A 138 -17.22 -1.34 8.10
CA LEU A 138 -15.83 -1.02 8.44
C LEU A 138 -15.45 -1.50 9.85
N GLU A 139 -16.34 -1.38 10.83
CA GLU A 139 -16.12 -1.80 12.22
C GLU A 139 -15.93 -3.33 12.31
N GLY A 140 -16.79 -4.09 11.61
CA GLY A 140 -16.62 -5.53 11.48
C GLY A 140 -15.30 -5.93 10.81
N MET A 141 -14.85 -5.16 9.80
CA MET A 141 -13.58 -5.39 9.12
C MET A 141 -12.35 -5.00 9.97
N ALA A 142 -12.44 -3.96 10.78
CA ALA A 142 -11.39 -3.56 11.72
C ALA A 142 -11.23 -4.55 12.90
N ALA A 143 -12.32 -5.22 13.28
CA ALA A 143 -12.30 -6.30 14.27
C ALA A 143 -11.68 -7.60 13.73
N ASP A 144 -11.85 -7.92 12.44
CA ASP A 144 -11.33 -9.15 11.84
C ASP A 144 -9.80 -9.14 11.64
N SER A 145 -9.08 -9.71 12.60
CA SER A 145 -7.62 -9.86 12.55
C SER A 145 -7.13 -10.89 11.51
N SER A 146 -8.02 -11.58 10.77
CA SER A 146 -7.63 -12.62 9.79
C SER A 146 -6.91 -12.04 8.56
N ASN A 147 -7.17 -10.77 8.22
CA ASN A 147 -6.46 -10.01 7.20
C ASN A 147 -5.97 -8.67 7.79
N PRO A 148 -4.79 -8.65 8.45
CA PRO A 148 -4.35 -7.49 9.24
C PRO A 148 -4.15 -6.22 8.42
N VAL A 149 -3.76 -6.33 7.13
CA VAL A 149 -3.61 -5.16 6.25
C VAL A 149 -4.97 -4.53 5.93
N LEU A 150 -5.99 -5.35 5.71
CA LEU A 150 -7.35 -4.87 5.41
C LEU A 150 -8.04 -4.33 6.67
N ALA A 151 -7.85 -4.98 7.82
CA ALA A 151 -8.32 -4.51 9.12
C ALA A 151 -7.67 -3.17 9.50
N ALA A 152 -6.35 -3.02 9.26
CA ALA A 152 -5.65 -1.76 9.46
C ALA A 152 -6.18 -0.66 8.54
N ARG A 153 -6.50 -0.97 7.28
CA ARG A 153 -7.14 -0.01 6.36
C ARG A 153 -8.53 0.42 6.86
N ALA A 154 -9.37 -0.53 7.27
CA ALA A 154 -10.71 -0.23 7.77
C ALA A 154 -10.68 0.60 9.07
N ALA A 155 -9.76 0.28 9.98
CA ALA A 155 -9.53 1.06 11.19
C ALA A 155 -9.01 2.48 10.87
N ALA A 156 -8.06 2.63 9.93
CA ALA A 156 -7.56 3.93 9.50
C ALA A 156 -8.66 4.83 8.87
N GLU A 157 -9.57 4.25 8.09
CA GLU A 157 -10.74 4.94 7.52
C GLU A 157 -11.70 5.43 8.61
N LEU A 158 -12.04 4.57 9.58
CA LEU A 158 -12.87 4.95 10.74
C LEU A 158 -12.21 6.05 11.56
N ALA A 159 -10.93 5.88 11.89
CA ALA A 159 -10.15 6.84 12.68
C ALA A 159 -10.11 8.22 12.02
N SER A 160 -9.81 8.27 10.71
CA SER A 160 -9.80 9.50 9.93
C SER A 160 -11.15 10.22 9.93
N ARG A 161 -12.26 9.46 9.83
CA ARG A 161 -13.62 10.03 9.88
C ARG A 161 -14.00 10.53 11.27
N TYR A 162 -13.56 9.86 12.33
CA TYR A 162 -13.73 10.37 13.70
C TYR A 162 -12.90 11.64 13.95
N MET A 163 -11.69 11.77 13.40
CA MET A 163 -10.92 13.03 13.43
C MET A 163 -11.66 14.17 12.70
N LEU A 164 -12.24 13.92 11.52
CA LEU A 164 -13.05 14.91 10.80
C LEU A 164 -14.28 15.37 11.62
N ARG A 165 -14.83 14.48 12.44
CA ARG A 165 -15.93 14.76 13.39
C ARG A 165 -15.46 15.39 14.71
N LYS A 166 -14.15 15.56 14.91
CA LYS A 166 -13.50 16.00 16.18
C LYS A 166 -13.81 15.10 17.37
N ASP A 167 -14.05 13.81 17.12
CA ASP A 167 -14.13 12.77 18.15
C ASP A 167 -12.74 12.12 18.29
N ASP A 168 -11.83 12.88 18.91
CA ASP A 168 -10.42 12.49 19.05
C ASP A 168 -10.27 11.21 19.90
N ALA A 169 -11.22 10.93 20.79
CA ALA A 169 -11.24 9.71 21.61
C ALA A 169 -11.45 8.46 20.75
N LYS A 170 -12.48 8.44 19.89
CA LYS A 170 -12.71 7.33 18.96
C LYS A 170 -11.66 7.27 17.84
N ALA A 171 -11.18 8.42 17.39
CA ALA A 171 -10.06 8.45 16.45
C ALA A 171 -8.83 7.76 17.03
N ALA A 172 -8.46 8.07 18.28
CA ALA A 172 -7.34 7.45 18.96
C ALA A 172 -7.55 5.95 19.21
N GLU A 173 -8.78 5.50 19.50
CA GLU A 173 -9.11 4.07 19.61
C GLU A 173 -8.80 3.31 18.31
N TYR A 174 -9.33 3.79 17.18
CA TYR A 174 -9.11 3.13 15.89
C TYR A 174 -7.66 3.28 15.37
N TRP A 175 -6.96 4.39 15.65
CA TRP A 175 -5.53 4.48 15.33
C TRP A 175 -4.67 3.55 16.20
N LYS A 176 -5.00 3.35 17.48
CA LYS A 176 -4.34 2.34 18.32
C LYS A 176 -4.59 0.93 17.77
N ARG A 177 -5.81 0.64 17.32
CA ARG A 177 -6.14 -0.63 16.65
C ARG A 177 -5.28 -0.91 15.40
N VAL A 178 -4.87 0.10 14.64
CA VAL A 178 -3.90 -0.05 13.53
C VAL A 178 -2.50 -0.46 14.02
N LEU A 179 -2.09 -0.03 15.21
CA LEU A 179 -0.79 -0.35 15.82
C LEU A 179 -0.79 -1.67 16.61
N ASP A 180 -1.97 -2.16 17.02
CA ASP A 180 -2.16 -3.50 17.63
C ASP A 180 -2.17 -4.63 16.59
N LEU A 181 -2.33 -4.28 15.31
CA LEU A 181 -2.25 -5.20 14.18
C LEU A 181 -0.78 -5.38 13.72
N ALA A 182 -0.54 -6.38 12.87
CA ALA A 182 0.77 -6.55 12.23
C ALA A 182 1.16 -5.28 11.44
N PRO A 183 2.46 -4.88 11.41
CA PRO A 183 2.92 -3.70 10.69
C PRO A 183 2.38 -3.61 9.26
N SER A 184 1.83 -2.45 8.91
CA SER A 184 1.13 -2.21 7.65
C SER A 184 1.50 -0.84 7.07
N PRO A 185 1.12 -0.54 5.81
CA PRO A 185 1.32 0.80 5.23
C PRO A 185 0.68 1.93 6.06
N TYR A 186 -0.32 1.62 6.89
CA TYR A 186 -1.04 2.57 7.73
C TYR A 186 -0.38 2.82 9.10
N SER A 187 0.61 2.02 9.52
CA SER A 187 1.17 2.10 10.88
C SER A 187 1.95 3.40 11.14
N ALA A 188 2.67 3.93 10.14
CA ALA A 188 3.31 5.24 10.24
C ALA A 188 2.28 6.39 10.33
N LEU A 189 1.20 6.30 9.54
CA LEU A 189 0.09 7.27 9.58
C LEU A 189 -0.63 7.23 10.93
N ALA A 190 -0.83 6.04 11.51
CA ALA A 190 -1.45 5.87 12.82
C ALA A 190 -0.62 6.51 13.94
N CYS A 191 0.70 6.30 13.96
CA CYS A 191 1.59 7.00 14.87
C CYS A 191 1.53 8.52 14.67
N MET A 192 1.58 9.00 13.42
CA MET A 192 1.50 10.45 13.15
C MET A 192 0.16 11.06 13.61
N SER A 193 -0.95 10.37 13.37
CA SER A 193 -2.29 10.85 13.74
C SER A 193 -2.54 10.80 15.25
N LEU A 194 -2.01 9.78 15.95
CA LEU A 194 -2.00 9.75 17.42
C LEU A 194 -1.13 10.88 18.00
N GLY A 195 0.01 11.17 17.39
CA GLY A 195 0.84 12.32 17.78
C GLY A 195 0.12 13.66 17.57
N ASP A 196 -0.64 13.81 16.48
CA ASP A 196 -1.45 15.01 16.24
C ASP A 196 -2.58 15.15 17.27
N ILE A 197 -3.24 14.06 17.66
CA ILE A 197 -4.28 14.02 18.71
C ILE A 197 -3.68 14.43 20.07
N GLU A 198 -2.57 13.82 20.49
CA GLU A 198 -1.91 14.18 21.76
C GLU A 198 -1.41 15.64 21.74
N ARG A 199 -0.89 16.12 20.61
CA ARG A 199 -0.49 17.52 20.45
C ARG A 199 -1.67 18.47 20.57
N ALA A 200 -2.83 18.14 19.99
CA ALA A 200 -4.06 18.91 20.13
C ALA A 200 -4.62 18.89 21.56
N ALA A 201 -4.44 17.79 22.28
CA ALA A 201 -4.80 17.65 23.70
C ALA A 201 -3.84 18.40 24.66
N GLY A 202 -2.74 18.98 24.16
CA GLY A 202 -1.75 19.69 24.97
C GLY A 202 -0.67 18.80 25.60
N ASN A 203 -0.47 17.59 25.08
CA ASN A 203 0.50 16.59 25.56
C ASN A 203 1.70 16.47 24.59
N PRO A 204 2.61 17.47 24.51
CA PRO A 204 3.70 17.47 23.53
C PRO A 204 4.67 16.30 23.69
N ASP A 205 4.92 15.83 24.92
CA ASP A 205 5.82 14.70 25.19
C ASP A 205 5.24 13.37 24.65
N ALA A 206 3.92 13.17 24.79
CA ALA A 206 3.22 12.02 24.24
C ALA A 206 3.18 12.09 22.70
N ALA A 207 3.02 13.29 22.15
CA ALA A 207 3.10 13.52 20.71
C ALA A 207 4.49 13.20 20.14
N ASP A 208 5.58 13.68 20.77
CA ASP A 208 6.94 13.35 20.33
C ASP A 208 7.24 11.85 20.45
N ALA A 209 6.75 11.18 21.49
CA ALA A 209 6.87 9.72 21.61
C ALA A 209 6.25 8.99 20.41
N TYR A 210 5.06 9.38 19.95
CA TYR A 210 4.43 8.80 18.76
C TYR A 210 5.17 9.15 17.46
N TYR A 211 5.65 10.38 17.28
CA TYR A 211 6.42 10.75 16.10
C TYR A 211 7.79 10.03 16.05
N ASN A 212 8.47 9.89 17.18
CA ASN A 212 9.69 9.09 17.31
C ASN A 212 9.44 7.62 16.97
N ARG A 213 8.32 7.05 17.44
CA ARG A 213 7.92 5.69 17.07
C ARG A 213 7.72 5.56 15.56
N ALA A 214 7.10 6.55 14.89
CA ALA A 214 6.96 6.52 13.43
C ALA A 214 8.32 6.52 12.71
N VAL A 215 9.26 7.38 13.15
CA VAL A 215 10.61 7.45 12.56
C VAL A 215 11.42 6.18 12.81
N ASN A 216 11.32 5.58 13.99
CA ASN A 216 12.13 4.43 14.40
C ASN A 216 11.58 3.09 13.87
N ASP A 217 10.28 2.84 14.02
CA ASP A 217 9.65 1.55 13.72
C ASP A 217 9.29 1.42 12.22
N TYR A 218 9.04 2.55 11.54
CA TYR A 218 8.46 2.60 10.20
C TYR A 218 9.28 3.43 9.20
N VAL A 219 10.62 3.31 9.29
CA VAL A 219 11.64 3.99 8.45
C VAL A 219 11.37 3.92 6.93
N SER A 220 10.70 2.86 6.46
CA SER A 220 10.37 2.66 5.04
C SER A 220 9.12 3.41 4.56
N SER A 221 8.40 4.10 5.44
CA SER A 221 7.20 4.86 5.08
C SER A 221 7.55 6.15 4.33
N GLY A 222 6.81 6.47 3.27
CA GLY A 222 6.92 7.76 2.58
C GLY A 222 6.70 8.98 3.49
N LEU A 223 5.88 8.83 4.55
CA LEU A 223 5.67 9.90 5.55
C LEU A 223 6.91 10.19 6.41
N VAL A 224 7.86 9.25 6.46
CA VAL A 224 9.15 9.38 7.15
C VAL A 224 10.25 9.77 6.16
N GLN A 225 10.24 9.19 4.95
CA GLN A 225 11.28 9.38 3.93
C GLN A 225 11.16 10.68 3.12
N ALA A 226 10.02 11.37 3.15
CA ALA A 226 9.80 12.64 2.44
C ALA A 226 9.74 13.85 3.41
N PRO A 227 10.84 14.23 4.08
CA PRO A 227 10.86 15.27 5.12
C PRO A 227 10.54 16.68 4.60
N SER A 228 10.55 16.89 3.28
CA SER A 228 10.23 18.16 2.62
C SER A 228 8.73 18.37 2.37
N LEU A 229 7.87 17.44 2.77
CA LEU A 229 6.42 17.60 2.71
C LEU A 229 5.87 18.11 4.04
N ASP A 230 4.92 19.06 3.98
CA ASP A 230 4.19 19.61 5.14
C ASP A 230 3.29 18.56 5.85
N ILE A 231 3.17 17.38 5.25
CA ILE A 231 2.48 16.19 5.80
C ILE A 231 3.44 15.15 6.38
N SER A 232 4.75 15.43 6.45
CA SER A 232 5.76 14.49 6.95
C SER A 232 5.85 14.45 8.47
N VAL A 233 6.33 13.33 9.00
CA VAL A 233 6.60 13.18 10.44
C VAL A 233 7.68 14.18 10.90
N ALA A 234 8.67 14.47 10.04
CA ALA A 234 9.70 15.46 10.32
C ALA A 234 9.11 16.88 10.51
N PHE A 235 8.19 17.28 9.62
CA PHE A 235 7.47 18.55 9.76
C PHE A 235 6.61 18.58 11.03
N ARG A 236 5.88 17.49 11.35
CA ARG A 236 5.10 17.38 12.59
C ARG A 236 5.95 17.54 13.86
N LYS A 237 7.18 17.04 13.85
CA LYS A 237 8.14 17.27 14.93
C LYS A 237 8.64 18.72 15.01
N LEU A 238 8.88 19.37 13.86
CA LEU A 238 9.35 20.77 13.82
C LEU A 238 8.34 21.74 14.45
N ILE A 239 7.03 21.46 14.33
CA ILE A 239 5.96 22.27 14.91
C ILE A 239 5.56 21.88 16.35
N LEU A 240 6.27 20.94 16.99
CA LEU A 240 6.07 20.69 18.42
C LEU A 240 6.47 21.92 19.24
N GLY A 241 5.57 22.36 20.12
CA GLY A 241 5.79 23.55 20.95
C GLY A 241 5.63 24.90 20.22
N THR A 242 5.31 24.91 18.91
CA THR A 242 4.97 26.16 18.23
C THR A 242 3.50 26.53 18.46
N THR A 243 3.23 27.79 18.80
CA THR A 243 1.87 28.34 18.84
C THR A 243 1.46 28.80 17.45
N MET A 244 0.23 28.53 17.03
CA MET A 244 -0.26 28.98 15.72
C MET A 244 -0.22 30.52 15.62
N PRO A 245 0.23 31.08 14.48
CA PRO A 245 0.28 32.53 14.31
C PRO A 245 -1.12 33.11 14.37
N MET A 246 -1.35 34.04 15.31
CA MET A 246 -2.62 34.76 15.40
C MET A 246 -2.66 35.87 14.34
N LEU A 247 -3.83 36.06 13.73
CA LEU A 247 -4.06 37.17 12.80
C LEU A 247 -4.00 38.49 13.58
N VAL A 248 -2.89 39.21 13.45
CA VAL A 248 -2.77 40.58 13.96
C VAL A 248 -3.67 41.46 13.10
N SER A 249 -4.70 42.06 13.69
CA SER A 249 -5.52 43.05 12.98
C SER A 249 -4.61 44.16 12.44
N PRO A 250 -4.77 44.60 11.19
CA PRO A 250 -3.97 45.70 10.66
C PRO A 250 -4.12 46.92 11.58
N PRO A 251 -3.05 47.72 11.80
CA PRO A 251 -3.14 48.93 12.59
C PRO A 251 -4.31 49.79 12.11
N ALA A 252 -5.10 50.33 13.04
CA ALA A 252 -6.20 51.22 12.69
C ALA A 252 -5.66 52.35 11.81
N GLU A 253 -6.27 52.52 10.62
CA GLU A 253 -5.83 53.49 9.64
C GLU A 253 -5.77 54.88 10.29
N PRO A 254 -4.64 55.61 10.21
CA PRO A 254 -4.51 56.89 10.88
C PRO A 254 -5.58 57.83 10.35
N ALA A 255 -6.41 58.36 11.26
CA ALA A 255 -7.50 59.25 10.91
C ALA A 255 -7.00 60.38 10.00
N PRO A 256 -7.73 60.73 8.92
CA PRO A 256 -7.23 61.64 7.90
C PRO A 256 -6.79 62.96 8.53
N SER A 257 -5.50 63.27 8.40
CA SER A 257 -4.90 64.50 8.91
C SER A 257 -5.66 65.71 8.39
N ALA A 258 -6.01 66.62 9.30
CA ALA A 258 -6.70 67.86 8.96
C ALA A 258 -5.93 68.65 7.87
N PRO A 259 -6.64 69.36 6.97
CA PRO A 259 -6.01 70.02 5.83
C PRO A 259 -4.95 71.04 6.29
N SER A 260 -3.73 70.89 5.78
CA SER A 260 -2.62 71.81 6.05
C SER A 260 -2.95 73.23 5.54
N PRO A 261 -2.58 74.29 6.30
CA PRO A 261 -2.83 75.66 5.88
C PRO A 261 -2.01 76.05 4.65
N SER A 262 -2.66 76.70 3.69
CA SER A 262 -2.06 77.15 2.43
C SER A 262 -0.98 78.21 2.66
N VAL A 263 0.23 77.98 2.16
CA VAL A 263 1.31 78.99 2.10
C VAL A 263 1.36 79.60 0.68
N PRO A 264 1.54 80.93 0.50
CA PRO A 264 1.44 81.56 -0.82
C PRO A 264 2.63 81.23 -1.74
N ALA A 265 2.37 81.17 -3.05
CA ALA A 265 3.39 80.92 -4.06
C ALA A 265 4.25 82.16 -4.36
N PRO A 266 5.60 82.04 -4.43
CA PRO A 266 6.47 83.06 -5.01
C PRO A 266 6.58 82.89 -6.54
N SER A 267 6.65 84.03 -7.24
CA SER A 267 6.58 84.17 -8.70
C SER A 267 7.90 83.93 -9.45
N SER A 268 7.81 83.34 -10.64
CA SER A 268 8.92 83.20 -11.62
C SER A 268 9.20 84.49 -12.41
N PRO A 269 10.40 84.61 -12.98
CA PRO A 269 10.48 84.98 -14.40
C PRO A 269 11.55 84.22 -15.23
N SER A 270 11.11 83.86 -16.45
CA SER A 270 11.75 84.00 -17.78
C SER A 270 13.19 83.48 -18.05
N GLU A 271 13.45 82.55 -18.98
CA GLU A 271 13.23 82.51 -20.47
C GLU A 271 14.58 82.72 -21.21
N SER A 272 15.19 81.70 -21.82
CA SER A 272 15.28 81.45 -23.28
C SER A 272 16.59 80.63 -23.51
N VAL A 273 16.89 79.85 -24.57
CA VAL A 273 16.55 79.83 -26.01
C VAL A 273 16.56 78.36 -26.53
N GLN A 274 15.73 78.06 -27.55
CA GLN A 274 15.57 76.79 -28.32
C GLN A 274 16.46 76.79 -29.61
N PRO A 275 16.28 75.96 -30.68
CA PRO A 275 15.45 74.76 -30.93
C PRO A 275 16.38 73.51 -31.11
N ALA A 276 16.13 72.41 -31.84
CA ALA A 276 15.04 71.82 -32.66
C ALA A 276 15.19 70.27 -32.63
N GLY A 277 14.26 69.41 -33.06
CA GLY A 277 12.87 69.58 -33.51
C GLY A 277 12.33 68.26 -34.11
N GLY A 278 11.00 68.18 -34.32
CA GLY A 278 10.34 67.11 -35.10
C GLY A 278 9.70 65.96 -34.29
N GLY A 279 8.46 65.58 -34.62
CA GLY A 279 7.95 64.22 -34.29
C GLY A 279 6.57 64.05 -33.63
N VAL A 280 5.74 65.09 -33.55
CA VAL A 280 4.25 65.07 -33.67
C VAL A 280 3.48 63.76 -33.34
N LEU A 281 2.69 63.78 -32.24
CA LEU A 281 1.31 63.27 -32.03
C LEU A 281 0.96 61.78 -32.44
N ASP A 282 -0.08 61.10 -31.91
CA ASP A 282 -1.32 61.58 -31.31
C ASP A 282 -1.98 60.56 -30.34
N THR A 283 -2.23 61.00 -29.10
CA THR A 283 -3.51 61.03 -28.38
C THR A 283 -4.56 59.90 -28.58
N THR A 284 -4.67 59.03 -27.55
CA THR A 284 -5.92 58.59 -26.85
C THR A 284 -6.93 57.55 -27.38
N LEU A 285 -7.45 56.81 -26.39
CA LEU A 285 -8.84 56.39 -26.16
C LEU A 285 -9.49 55.26 -27.01
N GLY A 286 -9.60 54.08 -26.39
CA GLY A 286 -10.90 53.61 -25.92
C GLY A 286 -11.55 52.42 -26.64
N GLY A 287 -12.23 51.58 -25.84
CA GLY A 287 -13.45 50.88 -26.26
C GLY A 287 -13.33 49.45 -26.81
N GLY A 288 -13.71 48.48 -25.98
CA GLY A 288 -14.94 47.70 -26.24
C GLY A 288 -14.88 46.37 -27.00
N SER A 289 -15.96 45.60 -26.77
CA SER A 289 -16.45 44.40 -27.46
C SER A 289 -15.63 43.10 -27.44
N ASP A 290 -16.29 42.07 -26.93
CA ASP A 290 -16.51 40.73 -27.51
C ASP A 290 -15.62 40.26 -28.68
N THR A 291 -15.20 39.00 -28.64
CA THR A 291 -15.64 38.00 -29.64
C THR A 291 -15.44 36.57 -29.08
N THR A 292 -16.41 35.70 -29.40
CA THR A 292 -16.41 34.24 -29.21
C THR A 292 -15.22 33.52 -29.82
N LEU A 293 -14.77 32.42 -29.21
CA LEU A 293 -14.09 31.34 -29.97
C LEU A 293 -14.74 29.99 -29.70
N ASP A 294 -15.49 29.56 -30.69
CA ASP A 294 -15.96 28.20 -30.92
C ASP A 294 -14.91 27.49 -31.80
N THR A 295 -14.38 26.35 -31.34
CA THR A 295 -13.59 25.43 -32.18
C THR A 295 -13.72 24.01 -31.66
N THR A 296 -14.57 23.22 -32.31
CA THR A 296 -14.46 21.75 -32.33
C THR A 296 -13.33 21.30 -33.25
N LEU A 297 -12.51 20.34 -32.80
CA LEU A 297 -12.00 19.22 -33.60
C LEU A 297 -11.42 18.13 -32.67
#